data_AF-A0A258W7C7-F1
#
_entry.id   AF-A0A258W7C7-F1
#
_cell.length_a   1.000
_cell.length_b   1.000
_cell.length_c   1.000
_cell.angle_alpha   90.00
_cell.angle_beta   90.00
_cell.angle_gamma   90.00
#
_symmetry.space_group_name_H-M   'P 1'
#
loop_
_entity.id
_entity.type
_entity.pdbx_description
1 polymer ?
#
loop_
_entity_poly.entity_id
_entity_poly.type
_entity_poly.pdbx_seq_one_letter_code
_entity_poly.pdbx_strand_id
1 'polypeptide(L)'
;MKTLITALTTLFITAPAYTISLDCSGIHNTKTIYTQRINLDGRSRDEVNLPVLAYVTPKIKSMGNNQYEIEVFNANVPARYYSTAVLKTAGDFVKWASWDREAIFEIACIQR
;
A
#
# COMPACT_ATOMS: atom_id res chain seq x y z
N MET A 1 11.60 -5.32 -59.83
CA MET A 1 11.19 -4.14 -59.04
C MET A 1 10.61 -4.60 -57.71
N LYS A 2 11.23 -4.14 -56.61
CA LYS A 2 10.67 -3.91 -55.26
C LYS A 2 9.83 -5.03 -54.63
N THR A 3 10.50 -5.96 -53.95
CA THR A 3 9.96 -6.73 -52.83
C THR A 3 10.53 -6.16 -51.53
N LEU A 4 9.69 -5.49 -50.74
CA LEU A 4 9.95 -5.24 -49.32
C LEU A 4 8.62 -4.93 -48.65
N ILE A 5 7.98 -5.99 -48.14
CA ILE A 5 6.87 -5.88 -47.18
C ILE A 5 7.52 -5.97 -45.80
N THR A 6 7.88 -4.81 -45.24
CA THR A 6 8.31 -4.68 -43.85
C THR A 6 7.05 -4.62 -42.99
N ALA A 7 6.52 -5.78 -42.62
CA ALA A 7 5.50 -5.88 -41.59
C ALA A 7 6.19 -5.80 -40.22
N LEU A 8 6.33 -4.58 -39.71
CA LEU A 8 6.78 -4.32 -38.34
C LEU A 8 5.60 -4.59 -37.39
N THR A 9 5.38 -5.85 -37.05
CA THR A 9 4.49 -6.24 -35.95
C THR A 9 5.12 -5.79 -34.63
N THR A 10 4.79 -4.58 -34.20
CA THR A 10 5.01 -4.09 -32.85
C THR A 10 4.26 -4.99 -31.86
N LEU A 11 4.97 -5.97 -31.32
CA LEU A 11 4.52 -6.81 -30.23
C LEU A 11 4.47 -5.93 -28.97
N PHE A 12 3.31 -5.33 -28.70
CA PHE A 12 3.04 -4.73 -27.40
C PHE A 12 2.95 -5.88 -26.39
N ILE A 13 4.09 -6.23 -25.81
CA ILE A 13 4.16 -7.12 -24.66
C ILE A 13 3.49 -6.36 -23.51
N THR A 14 2.18 -6.53 -23.35
CA THR A 14 1.48 -6.07 -22.15
C THR A 14 2.00 -6.91 -20.99
N ALA A 15 3.02 -6.40 -20.29
CA ALA A 15 3.43 -6.98 -19.03
C ALA A 15 2.17 -7.09 -18.15
N PRO A 16 1.87 -8.25 -17.56
CA PRO A 16 0.71 -8.37 -16.70
C PRO A 16 0.91 -7.39 -15.54
N ALA A 17 0.02 -6.40 -15.46
CA ALA A 17 -0.05 -5.49 -14.32
C ALA A 17 -0.36 -6.33 -13.08
N TYR A 18 0.61 -6.47 -12.19
CA TYR A 18 0.46 -7.23 -10.96
C TYR A 18 -0.09 -6.29 -9.90
N THR A 19 -1.38 -6.01 -10.02
CA THR A 19 -2.13 -5.20 -9.07
C THR A 19 -2.52 -6.08 -7.88
N ILE A 20 -2.06 -5.71 -6.69
CA ILE A 20 -2.55 -6.28 -5.42
C ILE A 20 -3.76 -5.48 -4.95
N SER A 21 -4.73 -6.15 -4.34
CA SER A 21 -5.84 -5.49 -3.65
C SER A 21 -5.64 -5.61 -2.14
N LEU A 22 -5.70 -4.47 -1.44
CA LEU A 22 -5.56 -4.41 0.01
C LEU A 22 -6.84 -3.84 0.64
N ASP A 23 -7.35 -4.53 1.66
CA ASP A 23 -8.37 -3.98 2.56
C ASP A 23 -7.67 -3.34 3.75
N CYS A 24 -7.65 -2.01 3.78
CA CYS A 24 -7.02 -1.23 4.85
C CYS A 24 -8.05 -0.74 5.87
N SER A 25 -7.68 -0.70 7.15
CA SER A 25 -8.48 -0.14 8.23
C SER A 25 -7.62 0.74 9.15
N GLY A 26 -8.23 1.80 9.67
CA GLY A 26 -7.68 2.64 10.71
C GLY A 26 -8.51 2.54 11.97
N ILE A 27 -7.86 2.26 13.10
CA ILE A 27 -8.48 2.01 14.39
C ILE A 27 -7.93 3.01 15.40
N HIS A 28 -8.82 3.69 16.11
CA HIS A 28 -8.48 4.59 17.20
C HIS A 28 -9.24 4.14 18.45
N ASN A 29 -8.51 3.84 19.52
CA ASN A 29 -9.06 3.35 20.79
C ASN A 29 -10.06 2.21 20.58
N THR A 30 -9.62 1.14 19.90
CA THR A 30 -10.38 -0.08 19.57
C THR A 30 -11.57 0.11 18.63
N LYS A 31 -11.88 1.34 18.20
CA LYS A 31 -12.95 1.63 17.26
C LYS A 31 -12.38 1.82 15.85
N THR A 32 -12.92 1.06 14.89
CA THR A 32 -12.63 1.27 13.47
C THR A 32 -13.20 2.62 13.03
N ILE A 33 -12.32 3.52 12.60
CA ILE A 33 -12.67 4.85 12.11
C ILE A 33 -12.94 4.82 10.61
N TYR A 34 -12.17 4.01 9.88
CA TYR A 34 -12.39 3.80 8.45
C TYR A 34 -12.00 2.40 8.01
N THR A 35 -12.58 2.01 6.87
CA THR A 35 -12.14 0.88 6.06
C THR A 35 -12.07 1.34 4.60
N GLN A 36 -11.00 1.03 3.90
CA GLN A 36 -10.80 1.41 2.51
C GLN A 36 -10.16 0.25 1.75
N ARG A 37 -10.76 -0.13 0.63
CA ARG A 37 -10.11 -1.01 -0.34
C ARG A 37 -9.28 -0.18 -1.30
N ILE A 38 -8.03 -0.57 -1.47
CA ILE A 38 -7.10 0.07 -2.39
C ILE A 38 -6.47 -0.98 -3.30
N ASN A 39 -5.96 -0.51 -4.44
CA ASN A 39 -5.20 -1.33 -5.37
C ASN A 39 -3.83 -0.69 -5.55
N LEU A 40 -2.77 -1.48 -5.41
CA LEU A 40 -1.39 -1.02 -5.59
C LEU A 40 -0.71 -1.89 -6.65
N ASP A 41 0.20 -1.31 -7.42
CA ASP A 41 1.10 -2.11 -8.24
C ASP A 41 2.20 -2.75 -7.36
N GLY A 42 2.19 -4.08 -7.25
CA GLY A 42 3.17 -4.83 -6.44
C GLY A 42 4.57 -4.90 -7.05
N ARG A 43 4.75 -4.46 -8.30
CA ARG A 43 6.05 -4.47 -9.01
C ARG A 43 6.71 -3.10 -9.08
N SER A 44 5.96 -2.02 -8.91
CA SER A 44 6.49 -0.65 -8.95
C SER A 44 6.39 0.03 -7.59
N ARG A 45 7.04 1.20 -7.46
CA ARG A 45 6.98 2.03 -6.25
C ARG A 45 5.73 2.91 -6.30
N ASP A 46 4.59 2.28 -6.02
CA ASP A 46 3.30 2.95 -5.93
C ASP A 46 2.98 3.31 -4.46
N GLU A 47 2.24 4.38 -4.23
CA GLU A 47 1.82 4.77 -2.89
C GLU A 47 0.40 5.35 -2.85
N VAL A 48 -0.33 5.03 -1.78
CA VAL A 48 -1.69 5.52 -1.55
C VAL A 48 -1.77 6.12 -0.15
N ASN A 49 -2.24 7.37 -0.08
CA ASN A 49 -2.58 8.00 1.19
C ASN A 49 -3.85 7.36 1.74
N LEU A 50 -3.81 6.98 3.00
CA LEU A 50 -4.96 6.49 3.74
C LEU A 50 -5.64 7.66 4.47
N PRO A 51 -6.92 7.53 4.86
CA PRO A 51 -7.59 8.56 5.64
C PRO A 51 -6.82 8.88 6.92
N VAL A 52 -6.76 10.19 7.23
CA VAL A 52 -6.15 10.71 8.44
C VAL A 52 -6.83 10.11 9.67
N LEU A 53 -6.04 9.69 10.66
CA LEU A 53 -6.51 9.11 11.90
C LEU A 53 -6.13 10.05 13.05
N ALA A 54 -7.08 10.89 13.48
CA ALA A 54 -6.83 11.97 14.43
C ALA A 54 -5.69 12.91 13.96
N TYR A 55 -4.51 12.84 14.59
CA TYR A 55 -3.34 13.67 14.27
C TYR A 55 -2.25 12.92 13.51
N VAL A 56 -2.48 11.65 13.15
CA VAL A 56 -1.54 10.88 12.33
C VAL A 56 -2.01 10.79 10.88
N THR A 57 -1.05 10.93 9.96
CA THR A 57 -1.28 10.87 8.51
C THR A 57 -0.62 9.61 7.96
N PRO A 58 -1.40 8.55 7.72
CA PRO A 58 -0.87 7.29 7.21
C PRO A 58 -0.87 7.19 5.69
N LYS A 59 0.11 6.47 5.16
CA LYS A 59 0.14 6.00 3.78
C LYS A 59 0.70 4.60 3.69
N ILE A 60 0.32 3.89 2.65
CA ILE A 60 0.79 2.55 2.32
C ILE A 60 1.51 2.61 0.98
N LYS A 61 2.69 1.99 0.92
CA LYS A 61 3.56 1.98 -0.24
C LYS A 61 3.87 0.55 -0.66
N SER A 62 3.95 0.33 -1.96
CA SER A 62 4.68 -0.77 -2.54
C SER A 62 6.16 -0.41 -2.62
N MET A 63 7.01 -1.27 -2.08
CA MET A 63 8.47 -1.16 -2.18
C MET A 63 9.01 -1.98 -3.35
N GLY A 64 8.11 -2.63 -4.12
CA GLY A 64 8.43 -3.63 -5.14
C GLY A 64 8.66 -5.02 -4.54
N ASN A 65 8.67 -6.04 -5.40
CA ASN A 65 8.90 -7.45 -5.01
C ASN A 65 7.99 -7.92 -3.87
N ASN A 66 6.72 -7.52 -3.88
CA ASN A 66 5.72 -7.84 -2.86
C ASN A 66 6.06 -7.34 -1.45
N GLN A 67 7.00 -6.41 -1.30
CA GLN A 67 7.27 -5.75 -0.04
C GLN A 67 6.44 -4.48 0.07
N TYR A 68 5.80 -4.28 1.21
CA TYR A 68 4.90 -3.15 1.47
C TYR A 68 5.29 -2.45 2.76
N GLU A 69 5.07 -1.14 2.81
CA GLU A 69 5.40 -0.28 3.94
C GLU A 69 4.21 0.58 4.32
N ILE A 70 3.79 0.53 5.58
CA ILE A 70 2.98 1.59 6.18
C ILE A 70 3.94 2.65 6.71
N GLU A 71 3.84 3.87 6.18
CA GLU A 71 4.45 5.06 6.75
C GLU A 71 3.38 5.86 7.51
N VAL A 72 3.69 6.28 8.73
CA VAL A 72 2.83 7.13 9.54
C VAL A 72 3.58 8.38 9.95
N PHE A 73 3.09 9.54 9.52
CA PHE A 73 3.59 10.83 9.97
C PHE A 73 2.75 11.32 11.16
N ASN A 74 3.41 11.75 12.24
CA ASN A 74 2.77 12.42 13.37
C ASN A 74 3.23 13.88 13.40
N ALA A 75 2.28 14.83 13.33
CA ALA A 75 2.60 16.25 13.36
C ALA A 75 2.90 16.77 14.77
N ASN A 76 2.37 16.13 15.82
CA ASN A 76 2.54 16.54 17.21
C ASN A 76 3.93 16.19 17.75
N VAL A 77 4.51 15.12 17.25
CA VAL A 77 5.90 14.73 17.48
C VAL A 77 6.49 14.55 16.10
N PRO A 78 7.27 15.52 15.54
CA PRO A 78 7.65 15.58 14.13
C PRO A 78 8.56 14.40 13.74
N ALA A 79 7.93 13.25 13.59
CA ALA A 79 8.54 11.94 13.46
C ALA A 79 7.74 11.13 12.44
N ARG A 80 8.44 10.20 11.81
CA ARG A 80 7.86 9.23 10.89
C ARG A 80 8.10 7.84 11.42
N TYR A 81 7.05 7.03 11.42
CA TYR A 81 7.08 5.65 11.83
C TYR A 81 6.82 4.75 10.64
N TYR A 82 7.42 3.57 10.67
CA TYR A 82 7.43 2.65 9.56
C TYR A 82 7.11 1.25 10.04
N SER A 83 6.31 0.51 9.28
CA SER A 83 6.15 -0.93 9.43
C SER A 83 6.19 -1.56 8.05
N THR A 84 6.95 -2.65 7.91
CA THR A 84 7.13 -3.32 6.61
C THR A 84 6.72 -4.79 6.70
N ALA A 85 6.17 -5.32 5.62
CA ALA A 85 5.88 -6.74 5.48
C ALA A 85 6.04 -7.18 4.02
N VAL A 86 6.23 -8.48 3.81
CA VAL A 86 6.15 -9.10 2.48
C VAL A 86 4.81 -9.83 2.38
N LEU A 87 3.96 -9.43 1.43
CA LEU A 87 2.62 -10.00 1.24
C LEU A 87 2.65 -10.95 0.03
N LYS A 88 2.59 -12.26 0.28
CA LYS A 88 2.70 -13.30 -0.75
C LYS A 88 1.35 -13.91 -1.10
N THR A 89 0.46 -14.00 -0.12
CA THR A 89 -0.82 -14.71 -0.23
C THR A 89 -1.97 -13.92 0.36
N ALA A 90 -3.18 -14.20 -0.11
CA ALA A 90 -4.40 -13.68 0.49
C ALA A 90 -4.44 -14.01 1.99
N GLY A 91 -4.75 -13.01 2.81
CA GLY A 91 -4.70 -13.08 4.27
C GLY A 91 -3.42 -12.53 4.89
N ASP A 92 -2.33 -12.38 4.13
CA ASP A 92 -1.13 -11.69 4.61
C ASP A 92 -1.46 -10.22 4.89
N PHE A 93 -0.83 -9.66 5.92
CA PHE A 93 -1.10 -8.28 6.30
C PHE A 93 0.17 -7.52 6.70
N VAL A 94 0.12 -6.21 6.49
CA VAL A 94 1.05 -5.25 7.08
C VAL A 94 0.27 -4.46 8.13
N LYS A 95 0.85 -4.32 9.33
CA LYS A 95 0.22 -3.64 10.45
C LYS A 95 1.20 -2.69 11.11
N TRP A 96 0.73 -1.50 11.44
CA TRP A 96 1.38 -0.57 12.34
C TRP A 96 0.47 -0.34 13.55
N ALA A 97 1.06 -0.26 14.74
CA ALA A 97 0.35 0.09 15.95
C ALA A 97 1.24 0.99 16.82
N SER A 98 0.63 2.01 17.41
CA SER A 98 1.25 2.87 18.41
C SER A 98 0.32 2.98 19.60
N TRP A 99 0.91 2.95 20.78
CA TRP A 99 0.19 3.10 22.04
C TRP A 99 0.92 4.10 22.91
N ASP A 100 0.19 5.13 23.33
CA ASP A 100 0.60 6.05 24.38
C ASP A 100 -0.42 6.04 25.54
N ARG A 101 -0.23 6.91 26.53
CA ARG A 101 -1.12 6.93 27.70
C ARG A 101 -2.55 7.38 27.38
N GLU A 102 -2.76 8.07 26.27
CA GLU A 102 -4.02 8.73 25.91
C GLU A 102 -4.77 7.98 24.80
N ALA A 103 -4.04 7.30 23.90
CA ALA A 103 -4.61 6.68 22.73
C ALA A 103 -3.84 5.45 22.21
N ILE A 104 -4.60 4.57 21.57
CA ILE A 104 -4.13 3.46 20.74
C ILE A 104 -4.49 3.79 19.29
N PHE A 105 -3.49 3.78 18.41
CA PHE A 105 -3.66 3.91 16.98
C PHE A 105 -3.20 2.63 16.29
N GLU A 106 -4.02 2.10 15.41
CA GLU A 106 -3.64 0.95 14.59
C GLU A 106 -4.04 1.18 13.14
N ILE A 107 -3.19 0.74 12.23
CA ILE A 107 -3.45 0.68 10.80
C ILE A 107 -3.12 -0.72 10.35
N ALA A 108 -4.06 -1.39 9.70
CA ALA A 108 -3.86 -2.74 9.18
C ALA A 108 -4.33 -2.78 7.72
N CYS A 109 -3.51 -3.34 6.84
CA CYS A 109 -3.86 -3.61 5.45
C CYS A 109 -3.67 -5.09 5.17
N ILE A 110 -4.76 -5.77 4.78
CA ILE A 110 -4.75 -7.21 4.48
C ILE A 110 -4.88 -7.44 2.98
N GLN A 111 -4.03 -8.33 2.44
CA GLN A 111 -4.13 -8.79 1.07
C GLN A 111 -5.38 -9.64 0.90
N ARG A 112 -6.19 -9.30 -0.11
CA ARG A 112 -7.36 -10.10 -0.51
C ARG A 112 -7.05 -11.11 -1.59
#